data_AF-A0A8T4YFF2-F1
#
_entry.id   AF-A0A8T4YFF2-F1
#
_cell.length_a   1.000
_cell.length_b   1.000
_cell.length_c   1.000
_cell.angle_alpha   90.00
_cell.angle_beta   90.00
_cell.angle_gamma   90.00
#
_symmetry.space_group_name_H-M   'P 1'
#
loop_
_entity.id
_entity.type
_entity.pdbx_description
1 polymer ?
#
loop_
_entity_poly.entity_id
_entity_poly.type
_entity_poly.pdbx_seq_one_letter_code
_entity_poly.pdbx_strand_id
1 'polypeptide(L)'
;MMMKATVVQSLFGVLAFDENNRLIAHALFPKKPEEAAKKIVDIESGKPVREVVELVNYLKNGGCETLVFENAALAAEVKEKFRVNVEVVKVSDAGEMLRSNTEGFAIETGFVKDYEEFRLWTHSVTMEITKLKVKKAVEKRDLIIAQAIQTLDDLDKTVNLFMSRIREWYGIHFPELDRLLEKHETYARLVVNLGNKENFTFEKLKNEGLPEIKAEQIAKTAETSMGADLPETDLAQIQALCRNVLNLYELRQTLENYIEATMDEVAPNTKAITGALLGARLIAIAGGLANLAKRPASTLQVLGAEKALFRSLKTGTRPPKHGIIFQHPLLHEAKKWQRGKIARAVAGKLAIAARIDAFGGRYIGDELKADLEKRVEEIASKYAEPPKVSEKKPRIEKKKWRKHKHGR
;
A
#
# COMPACT_ATOMS: atom_id res chain seq x y z
N MET A 1 27.66 46.21 -15.16
CA MET A 1 26.56 45.41 -15.72
C MET A 1 26.71 44.03 -15.09
N MET A 2 25.73 43.55 -14.33
CA MET A 2 25.82 42.21 -13.70
C MET A 2 25.57 41.16 -14.77
N MET A 3 26.54 40.28 -15.03
CA MET A 3 26.39 39.22 -16.03
C MET A 3 25.63 38.03 -15.42
N LYS A 4 25.94 37.66 -14.17
CA LYS A 4 25.28 36.57 -13.45
C LYS A 4 24.92 36.92 -12.01
N ALA A 5 23.83 36.33 -11.52
CA ALA A 5 23.46 36.36 -10.11
C ALA A 5 23.04 34.96 -9.63
N THR A 6 23.50 34.57 -8.44
CA THR A 6 23.17 33.28 -7.81
C THR A 6 22.07 33.48 -6.79
N VAL A 7 20.94 32.79 -6.99
CA VAL A 7 19.78 32.83 -6.09
C VAL A 7 19.78 31.59 -5.20
N VAL A 8 19.94 31.82 -3.90
CA VAL A 8 20.04 30.77 -2.88
C VAL A 8 18.89 30.87 -1.89
N GLN A 9 18.27 29.74 -1.58
CA GLN A 9 17.22 29.62 -0.57
C GLN A 9 17.83 29.41 0.82
N SER A 10 17.28 30.09 1.83
CA SER A 10 17.57 29.90 3.25
C SER A 10 16.28 29.65 4.06
N LEU A 11 16.40 29.43 5.38
CA LEU A 11 15.29 29.26 6.31
C LEU A 11 14.55 30.57 6.65
N PHE A 12 15.16 31.72 6.34
CA PHE A 12 14.61 33.04 6.65
C PHE A 12 14.25 33.88 5.41
N GLY A 13 14.58 33.39 4.21
CA GLY A 13 14.31 34.09 2.97
C GLY A 13 15.05 33.51 1.78
N VAL A 14 14.99 34.24 0.67
CA VAL A 14 15.73 33.96 -0.56
C VAL A 14 16.72 35.10 -0.79
N LEU A 15 17.98 34.75 -1.01
CA LEU A 15 19.07 35.71 -1.12
C LEU A 15 19.69 35.60 -2.52
N ALA A 16 20.11 36.75 -3.08
CA ALA A 16 20.78 36.85 -4.35
C ALA A 16 22.20 37.36 -4.15
N PHE A 17 23.15 36.69 -4.77
CA PHE A 17 24.58 37.01 -4.72
C PHE A 17 25.10 37.32 -6.12
N ASP A 18 26.08 38.22 -6.22
CA ASP A 18 26.81 38.47 -7.47
C ASP A 18 27.88 37.38 -7.74
N GLU A 19 28.62 37.55 -8.84
CA GLU A 19 29.74 36.68 -9.23
C GLU A 19 30.90 36.67 -8.22
N ASN A 20 31.01 37.69 -7.36
CA ASN A 20 32.01 37.76 -6.29
C ASN A 20 31.47 37.23 -4.96
N ASN A 21 30.32 36.54 -4.99
CA ASN A 21 29.60 36.02 -3.82
C ASN A 21 29.21 37.12 -2.80
N ARG A 22 29.02 38.37 -3.24
CA ARG A 22 28.52 39.44 -2.38
C ARG A 22 27.00 39.48 -2.41
N LEU A 23 26.37 39.69 -1.26
CA LEU A 23 24.92 39.84 -1.18
C LEU A 23 24.47 41.11 -1.90
N ILE A 24 23.58 40.98 -2.89
CA ILE A 24 23.10 42.10 -3.71
C ILE A 24 21.62 42.40 -3.52
N ALA A 25 20.83 41.39 -3.15
CA ALA A 25 19.42 41.54 -2.85
C ALA A 25 18.92 40.36 -2.02
N HIS A 26 17.83 40.57 -1.29
CA HIS A 26 17.18 39.52 -0.53
C HIS A 26 15.68 39.76 -0.46
N ALA A 27 14.92 38.67 -0.33
CA ALA A 27 13.49 38.68 -0.05
C ALA A 27 13.24 37.79 1.16
N LEU A 28 12.88 38.41 2.29
CA LEU A 28 12.70 37.75 3.57
C LEU A 28 11.33 37.09 3.68
N PHE A 29 11.26 35.95 4.34
CA PHE A 29 10.00 35.29 4.64
C PHE A 29 9.22 36.02 5.75
N PRO A 30 7.90 35.79 5.86
CA PRO A 30 7.11 36.30 6.97
C PRO A 30 7.66 35.79 8.31
N LYS A 31 7.62 36.63 9.36
CA LYS A 31 8.02 36.26 10.74
C LYS A 31 7.09 35.24 11.43
N LYS A 32 6.16 34.63 10.70
CA LYS A 32 5.33 33.53 11.18
C LYS A 32 5.91 32.20 10.70
N PRO A 33 6.32 31.30 11.61
CA PRO A 33 6.95 30.03 11.23
C PRO A 33 6.11 29.17 10.29
N GLU A 34 4.78 29.18 10.45
CA GLU A 34 3.85 28.37 9.65
C GLU A 34 3.83 28.82 8.18
N GLU A 35 3.80 30.14 7.95
CA GLU A 35 3.81 30.73 6.61
C GLU A 35 5.16 30.53 5.94
N ALA A 36 6.26 30.72 6.67
CA ALA A 36 7.62 30.49 6.18
C ALA A 36 7.84 29.02 5.82
N ALA A 37 7.43 28.08 6.68
CA ALA A 37 7.54 26.65 6.44
C ALA A 37 6.81 26.22 5.16
N LYS A 38 5.59 26.73 4.94
CA LYS A 38 4.82 26.46 3.72
C LYS A 38 5.57 26.94 2.47
N LYS A 39 6.12 28.16 2.51
CA LYS A 39 6.90 28.73 1.41
C LYS A 39 8.16 27.93 1.13
N ILE A 40 8.88 27.50 2.16
CA ILE A 40 10.08 26.67 2.03
C ILE A 40 9.75 25.34 1.34
N VAL A 41 8.69 24.65 1.76
CA VAL A 41 8.23 23.39 1.15
C VAL A 41 7.78 23.60 -0.30
N ASP A 42 7.10 24.72 -0.60
CA ASP A 42 6.70 25.05 -1.96
C ASP A 42 7.91 25.29 -2.87
N ILE A 43 8.93 26.04 -2.40
CA ILE A 43 10.19 26.25 -3.14
C ILE A 43 10.94 24.94 -3.35
N GLU A 44 11.05 24.08 -2.33
CA GLU A 44 11.66 22.75 -2.46
C GLU A 44 10.98 21.91 -3.56
N SER A 45 9.64 22.03 -3.67
CA SER A 45 8.86 21.36 -4.72
C SER A 45 8.96 22.01 -6.11
N GLY A 46 9.71 23.11 -6.24
CA GLY A 46 9.94 23.84 -7.48
C GLY A 46 8.97 24.98 -7.75
N LYS A 47 8.06 25.30 -6.81
CA LYS A 47 7.08 26.39 -7.00
C LYS A 47 7.68 27.74 -6.61
N PRO A 48 7.70 28.74 -7.52
CA PRO A 48 8.19 30.08 -7.20
C PRO A 48 7.17 30.82 -6.34
N VAL A 49 7.48 30.95 -5.05
CA VAL A 49 6.71 31.77 -4.09
C VAL A 49 6.91 33.26 -4.35
N ARG A 50 6.10 34.10 -3.71
CA ARG A 50 6.11 35.56 -3.91
C ARG A 50 7.51 36.18 -3.77
N GLU A 51 8.26 35.76 -2.76
CA GLU A 51 9.63 36.23 -2.49
C GLU A 51 10.61 35.89 -3.62
N VAL A 52 10.50 34.69 -4.20
CA VAL A 52 11.31 34.28 -5.36
C VAL A 52 10.94 35.15 -6.56
N VAL A 53 9.65 35.39 -6.78
CA VAL A 53 9.17 36.22 -7.89
C VAL A 53 9.63 37.68 -7.77
N GLU A 54 9.50 38.26 -6.58
CA GLU A 54 9.96 39.64 -6.30
C GLU A 54 11.45 39.77 -6.55
N LEU A 55 12.25 38.82 -6.04
CA LEU A 55 13.70 38.83 -6.20
C LEU A 55 14.13 38.64 -7.67
N VAL A 56 13.49 37.73 -8.40
CA VAL A 56 13.77 37.50 -9.83
C VAL A 56 13.43 38.73 -10.67
N ASN A 57 12.29 39.38 -10.41
CA ASN A 57 11.92 40.61 -11.13
C ASN A 57 12.88 41.77 -10.83
N TYR A 58 13.32 41.90 -9.57
CA TYR A 58 14.32 42.89 -9.19
C TYR A 58 15.63 42.68 -9.95
N LEU A 59 16.14 41.45 -9.98
CA LEU A 59 17.39 41.10 -10.69
C LEU A 59 17.26 41.30 -12.20
N LYS A 60 16.10 40.96 -12.78
CA LYS A 60 15.81 41.18 -14.20
C LYS A 60 15.81 42.66 -14.56
N ASN A 61 15.15 43.51 -13.77
CA ASN A 61 15.11 44.96 -13.98
C ASN A 61 16.48 45.61 -13.73
N GLY A 62 17.31 45.01 -12.86
CA GLY A 62 18.71 45.41 -12.63
C GLY A 62 19.68 45.03 -13.77
N GLY A 63 19.20 44.41 -14.84
CA GLY A 63 20.00 44.07 -16.03
C GLY A 63 20.84 42.80 -15.87
N CYS A 64 20.45 41.87 -14.99
CA CYS A 64 21.12 40.57 -14.85
C CYS A 64 20.77 39.64 -16.03
N GLU A 65 21.78 39.13 -16.74
CA GLU A 65 21.57 38.30 -17.93
C GLU A 65 21.25 36.84 -17.59
N THR A 66 21.89 36.27 -16.56
CA THR A 66 21.74 34.85 -16.18
C THR A 66 21.54 34.65 -14.68
N LEU A 67 20.55 33.85 -14.30
CA LEU A 67 20.27 33.50 -12.91
C LEU A 67 20.69 32.06 -12.60
N VAL A 68 21.50 31.86 -11.57
CA VAL A 68 21.96 30.54 -11.13
C VAL A 68 21.10 30.07 -9.95
N PHE A 69 20.59 28.85 -10.01
CA PHE A 69 19.78 28.23 -8.95
C PHE A 69 20.35 26.87 -8.52
N GLU A 70 20.18 26.52 -7.25
CA GLU A 70 20.55 25.19 -6.73
C GLU A 70 19.48 24.11 -6.99
N ASN A 71 18.20 24.52 -7.11
CA ASN A 71 17.08 23.61 -7.36
C ASN A 71 16.68 23.62 -8.85
N ALA A 72 16.86 22.48 -9.51
CA ALA A 72 16.54 22.31 -10.94
C ALA A 72 15.06 22.53 -11.27
N ALA A 73 14.15 22.09 -10.40
CA ALA A 73 12.70 22.23 -10.63
C ALA A 73 12.29 23.70 -10.55
N LEU A 74 12.80 24.43 -9.56
CA LEU A 74 12.57 25.87 -9.42
C LEU A 74 13.13 26.65 -10.60
N ALA A 75 14.35 26.31 -11.04
CA ALA A 75 14.97 26.96 -12.19
C ALA A 75 14.15 26.79 -13.47
N ALA A 76 13.63 25.58 -13.73
CA ALA A 76 12.79 25.31 -14.89
C ALA A 76 11.52 26.18 -14.88
N GLU A 77 10.83 26.24 -13.74
CA GLU A 77 9.60 27.04 -13.58
C GLU A 77 9.87 28.54 -13.72
N VAL A 78 10.97 29.04 -13.16
CA VAL A 78 11.38 30.45 -13.29
C VAL A 78 11.74 30.79 -14.75
N LYS A 79 12.46 29.90 -15.45
CA LYS A 79 12.79 30.06 -16.87
C LYS A 79 11.53 30.20 -17.71
N GLU A 80 10.56 29.32 -17.50
CA GLU A 80 9.30 29.32 -18.25
C GLU A 80 8.48 30.58 -17.96
N LYS A 81 8.31 30.92 -16.69
CA LYS A 81 7.45 32.03 -16.26
C LYS A 81 8.03 33.41 -16.58
N PHE A 82 9.33 33.61 -16.43
CA PHE A 82 9.96 34.94 -16.55
C PHE A 82 10.75 35.13 -17.84
N ARG A 83 10.92 34.07 -18.64
CA ARG A 83 11.70 34.04 -19.90
C ARG A 83 13.12 34.60 -19.70
N VAL A 84 13.78 34.17 -18.63
CA VAL A 84 15.15 34.54 -18.27
C VAL A 84 16.10 33.36 -18.50
N ASN A 85 17.37 33.64 -18.76
CA ASN A 85 18.38 32.57 -18.80
C ASN A 85 18.63 32.08 -17.38
N VAL A 86 18.54 30.76 -17.20
CA VAL A 86 18.84 30.12 -15.92
C VAL A 86 19.90 29.05 -16.09
N GLU A 87 20.78 28.96 -15.10
CA GLU A 87 21.75 27.88 -14.94
C GLU A 87 21.43 27.13 -13.65
N VAL A 88 21.70 25.83 -13.63
CA VAL A 88 21.48 24.98 -12.45
C VAL A 88 22.81 24.41 -12.00
N VAL A 89 23.17 24.68 -10.76
CA VAL A 89 24.41 24.17 -10.14
C VAL A 89 24.05 23.46 -8.84
N LYS A 90 24.53 22.23 -8.64
CA LYS A 90 24.15 21.45 -7.44
C LYS A 90 24.61 22.08 -6.12
N VAL A 91 25.79 22.70 -6.13
CA VAL A 91 26.38 23.38 -4.97
C VAL A 91 27.03 24.64 -5.50
N SER A 92 26.53 25.79 -5.08
CA SER A 92 27.11 27.09 -5.42
C SER A 92 28.02 27.58 -4.29
N ASP A 93 29.10 28.28 -4.64
CA ASP A 93 30.02 28.89 -3.65
C ASP A 93 29.27 29.89 -2.75
N ALA A 94 28.39 30.70 -3.34
CA ALA A 94 27.46 31.58 -2.62
C ALA A 94 26.58 30.80 -1.63
N GLY A 95 26.09 29.63 -2.02
CA GLY A 95 25.27 28.78 -1.15
C GLY A 95 26.07 28.15 -0.02
N GLU A 96 27.32 27.74 -0.27
CA GLU A 96 28.22 27.25 0.78
C GLU A 96 28.58 28.34 1.79
N MET A 97 28.85 29.55 1.31
CA MET A 97 29.07 30.73 2.17
C MET A 97 27.83 31.04 3.03
N LEU A 98 26.64 31.06 2.43
CA LEU A 98 25.38 31.28 3.15
C LEU A 98 25.14 30.21 4.21
N ARG A 99 25.39 28.93 3.90
CA ARG A 99 25.24 27.81 4.85
C ARG A 99 26.26 27.83 5.98
N SER A 100 27.46 28.35 5.73
CA SER A 100 28.55 28.40 6.71
C SER A 100 28.36 29.54 7.73
N ASN A 101 27.61 30.59 7.37
CA ASN A 101 27.33 31.74 8.23
C ASN A 101 25.88 32.21 8.12
N THR A 102 24.93 31.29 8.23
CA THR A 102 23.50 31.59 8.01
C THR A 102 22.98 32.60 9.02
N GLU A 103 23.44 32.51 10.26
CA GLU A 103 23.10 33.42 11.35
C GLU A 103 23.57 34.85 11.07
N GLY A 104 24.80 35.00 10.58
CA GLY A 104 25.36 36.30 10.21
C GLY A 104 24.54 36.99 9.14
N PHE A 105 24.17 36.27 8.07
CA PHE A 105 23.32 36.82 7.02
C PHE A 105 21.90 37.14 7.50
N ALA A 106 21.36 36.38 8.46
CA ALA A 106 20.05 36.66 9.03
C ALA A 106 20.04 37.97 9.85
N ILE A 107 21.15 38.27 10.55
CA ILE A 107 21.34 39.53 11.27
C ILE A 107 21.62 40.68 10.28
N GLU A 108 22.51 40.47 9.31
CA GLU A 108 22.87 41.46 8.29
C GLU A 108 21.66 41.93 7.48
N THR A 109 20.76 41.02 7.12
CA THR A 109 19.52 41.32 6.41
C THR A 109 18.41 41.91 7.29
N GLY A 110 18.65 42.04 8.60
CA GLY A 110 17.69 42.57 9.57
C GLY A 110 16.52 41.65 9.88
N PHE A 111 16.62 40.35 9.54
CA PHE A 111 15.55 39.39 9.82
C PHE A 111 15.41 39.12 11.32
N VAL A 112 16.54 39.01 12.03
CA VAL A 112 16.62 38.75 13.48
C VAL A 112 17.57 39.75 14.14
N LYS A 113 17.38 40.00 15.44
CA LYS A 113 18.20 40.94 16.21
C LYS A 113 19.51 40.32 16.68
N ASP A 114 19.48 39.03 17.03
CA ASP A 114 20.63 38.33 17.60
C ASP A 114 20.61 36.84 17.22
N TYR A 115 21.67 36.14 17.65
CA TYR A 115 21.85 34.72 17.43
C TYR A 115 20.79 33.86 18.13
N GLU A 116 20.28 34.27 19.28
CA GLU A 116 19.30 33.50 20.05
C GLU A 116 17.91 33.55 19.39
N GLU A 117 17.50 34.72 18.89
CA GLU A 117 16.28 34.87 18.09
C GLU A 117 16.35 33.99 16.83
N PHE A 118 17.52 33.90 16.19
CA PHE A 118 17.71 33.02 15.04
C PHE A 118 17.61 31.53 15.39
N ARG A 119 18.20 31.09 16.50
CA ARG A 119 18.10 29.69 16.97
C ARG A 119 16.65 29.31 17.23
N LEU A 120 15.90 30.17 17.93
CA LEU A 120 14.48 29.95 18.22
C LEU A 120 13.66 29.89 16.93
N TRP A 121 13.89 30.84 16.01
CA TRP A 121 13.27 30.84 14.68
C TRP A 121 13.54 29.52 13.92
N THR A 122 14.80 29.11 13.85
CA THR A 122 15.23 27.89 13.17
C THR A 122 14.54 26.67 13.75
N HIS A 123 14.44 26.56 15.07
CA HIS A 123 13.72 25.48 15.72
C HIS A 123 12.23 25.48 15.34
N SER A 124 11.54 26.62 15.50
CA SER A 124 10.11 26.73 15.19
C SER A 124 9.79 26.45 13.73
N VAL A 125 10.54 27.03 12.78
CA VAL A 125 10.28 26.82 11.35
C VAL A 125 10.57 25.37 10.94
N THR A 126 11.61 24.75 11.50
CA THR A 126 11.94 23.34 11.21
C THR A 126 10.87 22.39 11.73
N MET A 127 10.30 22.68 12.91
CA MET A 127 9.17 21.92 13.45
C MET A 127 7.94 22.02 12.53
N GLU A 128 7.61 23.21 12.04
CA GLU A 128 6.49 23.39 11.11
C GLU A 128 6.74 22.74 9.74
N ILE A 129 7.95 22.83 9.19
CA ILE A 129 8.34 22.11 7.95
C ILE A 129 8.15 20.60 8.15
N THR A 130 8.59 20.07 9.29
CA THR A 130 8.47 18.64 9.62
C THR A 130 7.00 18.23 9.71
N LYS A 131 6.17 19.01 10.41
CA LYS A 131 4.71 18.77 10.49
C LYS A 131 4.07 18.73 9.10
N LEU A 132 4.41 19.68 8.22
CA LEU A 132 3.89 19.71 6.85
C LEU A 132 4.33 18.48 6.04
N LYS A 133 5.60 18.10 6.12
CA LYS A 133 6.13 16.93 5.41
C LYS A 133 5.51 15.62 5.92
N VAL A 134 5.33 15.48 7.23
CA VAL A 134 4.65 14.32 7.85
C VAL A 134 3.18 14.26 7.45
N LYS A 135 2.47 15.40 7.53
CA LYS A 135 1.06 15.48 7.12
C LYS A 135 0.86 15.03 5.68
N LYS A 136 1.67 15.58 4.75
CA LYS A 136 1.64 15.19 3.32
C LYS A 136 1.97 13.72 3.09
N ALA A 137 2.81 13.11 3.93
CA ALA A 137 3.12 11.69 3.84
C ALA A 137 1.97 10.79 4.32
N VAL A 138 1.23 11.21 5.36
CA VAL A 138 0.10 10.47 5.95
C VAL A 138 -1.20 10.64 5.16
N GLU A 139 -1.39 11.80 4.51
CA GLU A 139 -2.58 12.08 3.67
C GLU A 139 -2.69 11.21 2.41
N LYS A 140 -1.68 10.38 2.10
CA LYS A 140 -1.75 9.51 0.94
C LYS A 140 -2.82 8.43 1.15
N ARG A 141 -3.81 8.40 0.26
CA ARG A 141 -4.94 7.46 0.32
C ARG A 141 -4.53 5.99 0.25
N ASP A 142 -3.37 5.67 -0.33
CA ASP A 142 -2.84 4.30 -0.38
C ASP A 142 -2.53 3.72 1.02
N LEU A 143 -2.21 4.57 2.00
CA LEU A 143 -2.05 4.15 3.40
C LEU A 143 -3.38 3.74 4.04
N ILE A 144 -4.46 4.47 3.72
CA ILE A 144 -5.80 4.16 4.25
C ILE A 144 -6.30 2.83 3.67
N ILE A 145 -6.06 2.58 2.39
CA ILE A 145 -6.35 1.29 1.75
C ILE A 145 -5.62 0.15 2.46
N ALA A 146 -4.34 0.35 2.80
CA ALA A 146 -3.55 -0.67 3.49
C ALA A 146 -4.14 -1.04 4.86
N GLN A 147 -4.65 -0.07 5.62
CA GLN A 147 -5.32 -0.33 6.89
C GLN A 147 -6.67 -1.02 6.70
N ALA A 148 -7.46 -0.61 5.70
CA ALA A 148 -8.75 -1.21 5.41
C ALA A 148 -8.63 -2.70 5.03
N ILE A 149 -7.67 -3.06 4.16
CA ILE A 149 -7.49 -4.46 3.75
C ILE A 149 -6.93 -5.33 4.89
N GLN A 150 -6.04 -4.80 5.73
CA GLN A 150 -5.57 -5.52 6.92
C GLN A 150 -6.71 -5.76 7.92
N THR A 151 -7.57 -4.77 8.11
CA THR A 151 -8.77 -4.90 8.95
C THR A 151 -9.70 -5.97 8.40
N LEU A 152 -9.94 -5.99 7.09
CA LEU A 152 -10.75 -7.02 6.44
C LEU A 152 -10.14 -8.42 6.64
N ASP A 153 -8.82 -8.57 6.50
CA ASP A 153 -8.12 -9.84 6.75
C ASP A 153 -8.23 -10.31 8.21
N ASP A 154 -8.25 -9.38 9.16
CA ASP A 154 -8.40 -9.68 10.58
C ASP A 154 -9.85 -9.98 10.97
N LEU A 155 -10.82 -9.32 10.33
CA LEU A 155 -12.24 -9.69 10.43
C LEU A 155 -12.45 -11.12 9.96
N ASP A 156 -11.87 -11.50 8.82
CA ASP A 156 -12.00 -12.86 8.27
C ASP A 156 -11.50 -13.93 9.24
N LYS A 157 -10.34 -13.70 9.87
CA LYS A 157 -9.81 -14.61 10.90
C LYS A 157 -10.70 -14.66 12.13
N THR A 158 -11.16 -13.50 12.59
CA THR A 158 -11.98 -13.35 13.80
C THR A 158 -13.33 -14.01 13.64
N VAL A 159 -13.99 -13.80 12.50
CA VAL A 159 -15.26 -14.45 12.15
C VAL A 159 -15.09 -15.97 12.13
N ASN A 160 -14.04 -16.48 11.50
CA ASN A 160 -13.79 -17.93 11.47
C ASN A 160 -13.55 -18.51 12.88
N LEU A 161 -12.81 -17.79 13.74
CA LEU A 161 -12.58 -18.18 15.12
C LEU A 161 -13.89 -18.23 15.93
N PHE A 162 -14.68 -17.16 15.86
CA PHE A 162 -15.97 -17.11 16.57
C PHE A 162 -16.96 -18.13 16.05
N MET A 163 -17.02 -18.37 14.74
CA MET A 163 -17.88 -19.40 14.16
C MET A 163 -17.50 -20.80 14.61
N SER A 164 -16.20 -21.09 14.73
CA SER A 164 -15.72 -22.37 15.29
C SER A 164 -16.19 -22.52 16.74
N ARG A 165 -16.07 -21.47 17.55
CA ARG A 165 -16.54 -21.45 18.95
C ARG A 165 -18.07 -21.58 19.05
N ILE A 166 -18.83 -20.89 18.21
CA ILE A 166 -20.30 -20.98 18.16
C ILE A 166 -20.75 -22.39 17.81
N ARG A 167 -20.11 -23.02 16.82
CA ARG A 167 -20.45 -24.40 16.39
C ARG A 167 -20.17 -25.40 17.50
N GLU A 168 -19.03 -25.27 18.20
CA GLU A 168 -18.74 -26.10 19.38
C GLU A 168 -19.75 -25.86 20.52
N TRP A 169 -20.08 -24.59 20.80
CA TRP A 169 -20.93 -24.24 21.94
C TRP A 169 -22.40 -24.62 21.71
N TYR A 170 -22.97 -24.25 20.55
CA TYR A 170 -24.32 -24.64 20.17
C TYR A 170 -24.42 -26.14 19.87
N GLY A 171 -23.32 -26.78 19.49
CA GLY A 171 -23.25 -28.23 19.31
C GLY A 171 -23.55 -29.04 20.58
N ILE A 172 -23.47 -28.44 21.77
CA ILE A 172 -23.97 -29.07 23.02
C ILE A 172 -25.48 -29.29 22.95
N HIS A 173 -26.21 -28.35 22.31
CA HIS A 173 -27.67 -28.38 22.18
C HIS A 173 -28.16 -29.06 20.91
N PHE A 174 -27.47 -28.86 19.79
CA PHE A 174 -27.83 -29.44 18.49
C PHE A 174 -26.57 -29.82 17.69
N PRO A 175 -25.90 -30.94 18.05
CA PRO A 175 -24.61 -31.35 17.46
C PRO A 175 -24.70 -31.69 15.97
N GLU A 176 -25.83 -32.21 15.50
CA GLU A 176 -25.98 -32.68 14.13
C GLU A 176 -26.05 -31.53 13.12
N LEU A 177 -26.47 -30.33 13.55
CA LEU A 177 -26.60 -29.15 12.69
C LEU A 177 -25.27 -28.75 12.04
N ASP A 178 -24.14 -28.96 12.73
CA ASP A 178 -22.81 -28.61 12.25
C ASP A 178 -22.47 -29.30 10.92
N ARG A 179 -22.83 -30.58 10.80
CA ARG A 179 -22.58 -31.40 9.60
C ARG A 179 -23.54 -31.10 8.45
N LEU A 180 -24.74 -30.63 8.77
CA LEU A 180 -25.78 -30.34 7.77
C LEU A 180 -25.58 -28.97 7.10
N LEU A 181 -24.92 -28.04 7.80
CA LEU A 181 -24.72 -26.66 7.35
C LEU A 181 -23.24 -26.27 7.33
N GLU A 182 -22.67 -26.26 6.12
CA GLU A 182 -21.29 -25.80 5.91
C GLU A 182 -21.16 -24.27 6.08
N LYS A 183 -22.10 -23.50 5.50
CA LYS A 183 -22.05 -22.02 5.50
C LYS A 183 -22.23 -21.43 6.90
N HIS A 184 -21.21 -20.72 7.36
CA HIS A 184 -21.15 -20.11 8.69
C HIS A 184 -22.22 -19.05 8.93
N GLU A 185 -22.40 -18.12 7.98
CA GLU A 185 -23.39 -17.05 8.09
C GLU A 185 -24.83 -17.59 8.22
N THR A 186 -25.16 -18.61 7.42
CA THR A 186 -26.47 -19.28 7.50
C THR A 186 -26.66 -19.98 8.84
N TYR A 187 -25.62 -20.66 9.34
CA TYR A 187 -25.65 -21.29 10.65
C TYR A 187 -25.95 -20.27 11.77
N ALA A 188 -25.19 -19.17 11.81
CA ALA A 188 -25.38 -18.13 12.81
C ALA A 188 -26.79 -17.51 12.74
N ARG A 189 -27.31 -17.24 11.53
CA ARG A 189 -28.67 -16.70 11.34
C ARG A 189 -29.75 -17.63 11.90
N LEU A 190 -29.66 -18.93 11.62
CA LEU A 190 -30.64 -19.90 12.13
C LEU A 190 -30.61 -20.00 13.65
N VAL A 191 -29.42 -20.00 14.26
CA VAL A 191 -29.29 -20.03 15.72
C VAL A 191 -29.90 -18.77 16.35
N VAL A 192 -29.71 -17.59 15.74
CA VAL A 192 -30.32 -16.34 16.22
C VAL A 192 -31.85 -16.37 16.12
N ASN A 193 -32.40 -16.85 15.00
CA ASN A 193 -33.83 -16.74 14.72
C ASN A 193 -34.65 -17.86 15.34
N LEU A 194 -34.12 -19.09 15.36
CA LEU A 194 -34.84 -20.28 15.83
C LEU A 194 -34.48 -20.64 17.27
N GLY A 195 -33.23 -20.43 17.67
CA GLY A 195 -32.77 -20.69 19.03
C GLY A 195 -32.84 -22.17 19.39
N ASN A 196 -33.91 -22.59 20.05
CA ASN A 196 -34.10 -23.97 20.51
C ASN A 196 -34.29 -24.92 19.31
N LYS A 197 -33.72 -26.14 19.37
CA LYS A 197 -33.84 -27.19 18.35
C LYS A 197 -35.30 -27.53 18.02
N GLU A 198 -36.22 -27.41 18.98
CA GLU A 198 -37.66 -27.61 18.75
C GLU A 198 -38.27 -26.62 17.74
N ASN A 199 -37.68 -25.43 17.59
CA ASN A 199 -38.13 -24.43 16.62
C ASN A 199 -37.64 -24.71 15.19
N PHE A 200 -36.79 -25.71 14.97
CA PHE A 200 -36.27 -26.09 13.64
C PHE A 200 -37.29 -26.92 12.87
N THR A 201 -38.49 -26.36 12.66
CA THR A 201 -39.55 -26.97 11.86
C THR A 201 -39.35 -26.68 10.37
N PHE A 202 -39.90 -27.54 9.51
CA PHE A 202 -39.79 -27.39 8.05
C PHE A 202 -40.27 -26.01 7.56
N GLU A 203 -41.41 -25.53 8.07
CA GLU A 203 -41.96 -24.23 7.67
C GLU A 203 -41.06 -23.06 8.07
N LYS A 204 -40.56 -23.05 9.31
CA LYS A 204 -39.67 -21.99 9.81
C LYS A 204 -38.33 -21.99 9.06
N LEU A 205 -37.77 -23.16 8.78
CA LEU A 205 -36.53 -23.27 8.00
C LEU A 205 -36.69 -22.83 6.54
N LYS A 206 -37.86 -23.09 5.94
CA LYS A 206 -38.20 -22.60 4.60
C LYS A 206 -38.30 -21.06 4.58
N ASN A 207 -38.93 -20.47 5.61
CA ASN A 207 -39.02 -19.01 5.75
C ASN A 207 -37.65 -18.34 5.91
N GLU A 208 -36.66 -19.04 6.47
CA GLU A 208 -35.26 -18.60 6.57
C GLU A 208 -34.44 -18.74 5.27
N GLY A 209 -35.09 -19.16 4.18
CA GLY A 209 -34.52 -19.23 2.84
C GLY A 209 -33.70 -20.49 2.56
N LEU A 210 -33.90 -21.57 3.31
CA LEU A 210 -33.22 -22.84 3.03
C LEU A 210 -33.92 -23.61 1.90
N PRO A 211 -33.16 -24.32 1.03
CA PRO A 211 -33.74 -25.25 0.07
C PRO A 211 -34.57 -26.34 0.76
N GLU A 212 -35.70 -26.73 0.16
CA GLU A 212 -36.67 -27.65 0.76
C GLU A 212 -36.05 -28.97 1.23
N ILE A 213 -35.17 -29.56 0.42
CA ILE A 213 -34.45 -30.80 0.75
C ILE A 213 -33.63 -30.65 2.04
N LYS A 214 -32.93 -29.52 2.20
CA LYS A 214 -32.12 -29.28 3.40
C LYS A 214 -32.98 -28.96 4.61
N ALA A 215 -34.06 -28.21 4.42
CA ALA A 215 -35.00 -27.87 5.49
C ALA A 215 -35.65 -29.13 6.08
N GLU A 216 -36.10 -30.06 5.24
CA GLU A 216 -36.69 -31.34 5.67
C GLU A 216 -35.68 -32.20 6.42
N GLN A 217 -34.45 -32.30 5.90
CA GLN A 217 -33.38 -33.05 6.55
C GLN A 217 -33.03 -32.49 7.93
N ILE A 218 -32.92 -31.16 8.06
CA ILE A 218 -32.60 -30.51 9.34
C ILE A 218 -33.76 -30.69 10.33
N ALA A 219 -35.01 -30.51 9.91
CA ALA A 219 -36.17 -30.67 10.78
C ALA A 219 -36.28 -32.08 11.36
N LYS A 220 -36.15 -33.10 10.50
CA LYS A 220 -36.17 -34.49 10.94
C LYS A 220 -35.02 -34.80 11.91
N THR A 221 -33.85 -34.22 11.69
CA THR A 221 -32.69 -34.42 12.55
C THR A 221 -32.85 -33.69 13.89
N ALA A 222 -33.55 -32.55 13.91
CA ALA A 222 -33.85 -31.82 15.14
C ALA A 222 -34.77 -32.62 16.07
N GLU A 223 -35.79 -33.29 15.53
CA GLU A 223 -36.71 -34.16 16.29
C GLU A 223 -35.98 -35.34 16.95
N THR A 224 -34.98 -35.91 16.27
CA THR A 224 -34.21 -37.06 16.77
C THR A 224 -32.86 -36.66 17.37
N SER A 225 -32.63 -35.38 17.64
CA SER A 225 -31.32 -34.88 18.07
C SER A 225 -30.95 -35.42 19.44
N MET A 226 -29.67 -35.79 19.61
CA MET A 226 -29.13 -36.25 20.89
C MET A 226 -28.62 -35.10 21.79
N GLY A 227 -28.72 -33.85 21.34
CA GLY A 227 -28.19 -32.71 22.08
C GLY A 227 -28.96 -32.42 23.37
N ALA A 228 -28.28 -31.81 24.33
CA ALA A 228 -28.85 -31.49 25.64
C ALA A 228 -29.84 -30.31 25.54
N ASP A 229 -30.80 -30.23 26.46
CA ASP A 229 -31.65 -29.05 26.57
C ASP A 229 -30.91 -27.93 27.28
N LEU A 230 -30.87 -26.74 26.68
CA LEU A 230 -30.24 -25.57 27.26
C LEU A 230 -31.31 -24.63 27.83
N PRO A 231 -31.07 -24.02 29.01
CA PRO A 231 -31.95 -22.98 29.51
C PRO A 231 -31.89 -21.75 28.60
N GLU A 232 -32.99 -20.99 28.56
CA GLU A 232 -33.11 -19.80 27.69
C GLU A 232 -32.02 -18.76 27.97
N THR A 233 -31.53 -18.66 29.21
CA THR A 233 -30.45 -17.77 29.61
C THR A 233 -29.14 -18.09 28.88
N ASP A 234 -28.80 -19.37 28.75
CA ASP A 234 -27.57 -19.82 28.10
C ASP A 234 -27.69 -19.70 26.58
N LEU A 235 -28.87 -20.07 26.06
CA LEU A 235 -29.18 -19.91 24.64
C LEU A 235 -29.11 -18.44 24.21
N ALA A 236 -29.59 -17.51 25.03
CA ALA A 236 -29.52 -16.09 24.76
C ALA A 236 -28.07 -15.58 24.63
N GLN A 237 -27.11 -16.13 25.40
CA GLN A 237 -25.69 -15.78 25.25
C GLN A 237 -25.11 -16.28 23.93
N ILE A 238 -25.45 -17.50 23.52
CA ILE A 238 -25.04 -18.05 22.22
C ILE A 238 -25.62 -17.19 21.09
N GLN A 239 -26.89 -16.83 21.17
CA GLN A 239 -27.55 -15.96 20.19
C GLN A 239 -26.93 -14.56 20.15
N ALA A 240 -26.56 -13.98 21.29
CA ALA A 240 -25.87 -12.69 21.34
C ALA A 240 -24.52 -12.74 20.61
N LEU A 241 -23.74 -13.79 20.81
CA LEU A 241 -22.48 -13.99 20.09
C LEU A 241 -22.73 -14.16 18.58
N CYS A 242 -23.76 -14.91 18.17
CA CYS A 242 -24.13 -15.07 16.77
C CYS A 242 -24.54 -13.74 16.12
N ARG A 243 -25.32 -12.89 16.81
CA ARG A 243 -25.68 -11.54 16.33
C ARG A 243 -24.45 -10.67 16.11
N ASN A 244 -23.50 -10.68 17.06
CA ASN A 244 -22.26 -9.95 16.90
C ASN A 244 -21.46 -10.44 15.68
N VAL A 245 -21.41 -11.76 15.44
CA VAL A 245 -20.74 -12.31 14.25
C VAL A 245 -21.45 -11.90 12.96
N LEU A 246 -22.78 -11.88 12.92
CA LEU A 246 -23.53 -11.37 11.77
C LEU A 246 -23.22 -9.90 11.49
N ASN A 247 -23.14 -9.05 12.53
CA ASN A 247 -22.71 -7.66 12.37
C ASN A 247 -21.27 -7.55 11.82
N LEU A 248 -20.37 -8.49 12.17
CA LEU A 248 -19.02 -8.53 11.59
C LEU A 248 -19.04 -8.90 10.10
N TYR A 249 -19.97 -9.75 9.65
CA TYR A 249 -20.18 -10.03 8.22
C TYR A 249 -20.66 -8.77 7.47
N GLU A 250 -21.61 -8.02 8.03
CA GLU A 250 -22.08 -6.76 7.45
C GLU A 250 -20.97 -5.70 7.37
N LEU A 251 -20.16 -5.59 8.44
CA LEU A 251 -19.00 -4.70 8.46
C LEU A 251 -17.97 -5.10 7.41
N ARG A 252 -17.71 -6.41 7.24
CA ARG A 252 -16.82 -6.94 6.18
C ARG A 252 -17.30 -6.48 4.80
N GLN A 253 -18.59 -6.64 4.49
CA GLN A 253 -19.16 -6.22 3.20
C GLN A 253 -19.03 -4.71 2.98
N THR A 254 -19.25 -3.92 4.03
CA THR A 254 -19.10 -2.46 3.98
C THR A 254 -17.65 -2.06 3.69
N LEU A 255 -16.68 -2.71 4.34
CA LEU A 255 -15.25 -2.50 4.10
C LEU A 255 -14.82 -2.94 2.70
N GLU A 256 -15.36 -4.04 2.18
CA GLU A 256 -15.11 -4.49 0.82
C GLU A 256 -15.56 -3.45 -0.21
N ASN A 257 -16.78 -2.92 -0.07
CA ASN A 257 -17.30 -1.86 -0.93
C ASN A 257 -16.46 -0.57 -0.84
N TYR A 258 -16.00 -0.23 0.37
CA TYR A 258 -15.11 0.91 0.58
C TYR A 258 -13.75 0.73 -0.12
N ILE A 259 -13.15 -0.46 -0.01
CA ILE A 259 -11.90 -0.81 -0.70
C ILE A 259 -12.11 -0.79 -2.21
N GLU A 260 -13.25 -1.27 -2.71
CA GLU A 260 -13.60 -1.29 -4.13
C GLU A 260 -13.64 0.13 -4.73
N ALA A 261 -14.27 1.08 -4.02
CA ALA A 261 -14.37 2.48 -4.44
C ALA A 261 -13.02 3.22 -4.32
N THR A 262 -12.27 3.00 -3.24
CA THR A 262 -10.96 3.65 -3.03
C THR A 262 -9.92 3.10 -4.03
N MET A 263 -9.99 1.79 -4.28
CA MET A 263 -9.75 1.09 -5.55
C MET A 263 -9.60 1.95 -6.80
N ASP A 264 -10.78 2.36 -7.27
CA ASP A 264 -10.98 3.06 -8.53
C ASP A 264 -10.30 4.42 -8.55
N GLU A 265 -10.25 5.10 -7.39
CA GLU A 265 -9.65 6.41 -7.29
C GLU A 265 -8.11 6.37 -7.26
N VAL A 266 -7.53 5.42 -6.52
CA VAL A 266 -6.09 5.41 -6.24
C VAL A 266 -5.29 4.56 -7.22
N ALA A 267 -5.82 3.42 -7.65
CA ALA A 267 -5.09 2.50 -8.52
C ALA A 267 -6.02 1.72 -9.49
N PRO A 268 -6.70 2.42 -10.43
CA PRO A 268 -7.67 1.82 -11.33
C PRO A 268 -7.04 0.79 -12.28
N ASN A 269 -5.80 0.99 -12.75
CA ASN A 269 -5.13 0.03 -13.63
C ASN A 269 -4.76 -1.25 -12.86
N THR A 270 -4.27 -1.11 -11.63
CA THR A 270 -3.95 -2.23 -10.74
C THR A 270 -5.20 -3.04 -10.42
N LYS A 271 -6.31 -2.35 -10.09
CA LYS A 271 -7.62 -2.97 -9.87
C LYS A 271 -8.10 -3.76 -11.08
N ALA A 272 -7.95 -3.22 -12.31
CA ALA A 272 -8.36 -3.93 -13.53
C ALA A 272 -7.64 -5.27 -13.72
N ILE A 273 -6.39 -5.41 -13.23
CA ILE A 273 -5.61 -6.64 -13.34
C ILE A 273 -5.89 -7.61 -12.21
N THR A 274 -5.90 -7.16 -10.95
CA THR A 274 -5.95 -8.08 -9.81
C THR A 274 -7.30 -8.13 -9.09
N GLY A 275 -8.23 -7.22 -9.42
CA GLY A 275 -9.35 -6.86 -8.55
C GLY A 275 -8.92 -5.96 -7.40
N ALA A 276 -9.87 -5.35 -6.70
CA ALA A 276 -9.58 -4.39 -5.63
C ALA A 276 -8.95 -5.05 -4.40
N LEU A 277 -9.48 -6.18 -3.92
CA LEU A 277 -9.00 -6.84 -2.71
C LEU A 277 -7.54 -7.30 -2.83
N LEU A 278 -7.19 -8.00 -3.92
CA LEU A 278 -5.83 -8.46 -4.14
C LEU A 278 -4.87 -7.28 -4.42
N GLY A 279 -5.33 -6.27 -5.17
CA GLY A 279 -4.56 -5.05 -5.43
C GLY A 279 -4.24 -4.29 -4.14
N ALA A 280 -5.24 -4.07 -3.29
CA ALA A 280 -5.09 -3.46 -1.98
C ALA A 280 -4.12 -4.26 -1.09
N ARG A 281 -4.22 -5.58 -1.08
CA ARG A 281 -3.33 -6.45 -0.30
C ARG A 281 -1.87 -6.37 -0.79
N LEU A 282 -1.66 -6.28 -2.11
CA LEU A 282 -0.34 -6.05 -2.71
C LEU A 282 0.24 -4.67 -2.32
N ILE A 283 -0.57 -3.62 -2.38
CA ILE A 283 -0.18 -2.26 -1.95
C ILE A 283 0.21 -2.26 -0.48
N ALA A 284 -0.57 -2.92 0.37
CA ALA A 284 -0.31 -3.02 1.81
C ALA A 284 1.02 -3.72 2.09
N ILE A 285 1.28 -4.88 1.47
CA ILE A 285 2.55 -5.63 1.65
C ILE A 285 3.74 -4.83 1.11
N ALA A 286 3.54 -4.07 0.02
CA ALA A 286 4.60 -3.24 -0.54
C ALA A 286 4.91 -1.99 0.31
N GLY A 287 4.01 -1.59 1.21
CA GLY A 287 4.12 -0.37 2.01
C GLY A 287 3.74 0.89 1.23
N GLY A 288 2.74 0.80 0.35
CA GLY A 288 2.24 1.91 -0.48
C GLY A 288 2.41 1.69 -1.99
N LEU A 289 1.64 2.44 -2.78
CA LEU A 289 1.54 2.30 -4.23
C LEU A 289 2.86 2.66 -4.92
N ALA A 290 3.52 3.74 -4.48
CA ALA A 290 4.82 4.14 -5.00
C ALA A 290 5.91 3.07 -4.78
N ASN A 291 5.86 2.37 -3.65
CA ASN A 291 6.78 1.27 -3.36
C ASN A 291 6.47 0.03 -4.20
N LEU A 292 5.18 -0.25 -4.43
CA LEU A 292 4.75 -1.32 -5.34
C LEU A 292 5.26 -1.07 -6.77
N ALA A 293 5.11 0.15 -7.29
CA ALA A 293 5.54 0.55 -8.63
C ALA A 293 7.05 0.41 -8.87
N LYS A 294 7.85 0.65 -7.82
CA LYS A 294 9.32 0.52 -7.86
C LYS A 294 9.80 -0.94 -7.86
N ARG A 295 8.96 -1.90 -7.45
CA ARG A 295 9.34 -3.32 -7.42
C ARG A 295 9.37 -3.90 -8.84
N PRO A 296 10.33 -4.80 -9.14
CA PRO A 296 10.33 -5.52 -10.41
C PRO A 296 9.25 -6.60 -10.41
N ALA A 297 8.82 -7.02 -11.61
CA ALA A 297 7.81 -8.06 -11.78
C ALA A 297 8.20 -9.38 -11.09
N SER A 298 9.49 -9.73 -11.04
CA SER A 298 9.99 -10.91 -10.33
C SER A 298 9.74 -10.85 -8.82
N THR A 299 9.82 -9.68 -8.21
CA THR A 299 9.48 -9.47 -6.79
C THR A 299 7.97 -9.50 -6.58
N LEU A 300 7.20 -8.83 -7.45
CA LEU A 300 5.72 -8.86 -7.38
C LEU A 300 5.16 -10.29 -7.50
N GLN A 301 5.81 -11.13 -8.32
CA GLN A 301 5.43 -12.53 -8.49
C GLN A 301 5.45 -13.32 -7.18
N VAL A 302 6.41 -13.06 -6.30
CA VAL A 302 6.66 -13.84 -5.07
C VAL A 302 6.34 -13.07 -3.79
N LEU A 303 5.73 -11.89 -3.91
CA LEU A 303 5.31 -11.04 -2.80
C LEU A 303 4.33 -11.80 -1.89
N GLY A 304 4.56 -11.84 -0.58
CA GLY A 304 3.81 -12.66 0.38
C GLY A 304 4.30 -14.11 0.52
N ALA A 305 5.32 -14.53 -0.23
CA ALA A 305 5.98 -15.84 -0.08
C ALA A 305 7.44 -15.71 0.39
N GLU A 306 7.77 -14.65 1.12
CA GLU A 306 9.12 -14.30 1.59
C GLU A 306 9.76 -15.44 2.37
N LYS A 307 9.01 -16.06 3.30
CA LYS A 307 9.51 -17.19 4.10
C LYS A 307 9.98 -18.36 3.22
N ALA A 308 9.21 -18.70 2.18
CA ALA A 308 9.56 -19.78 1.26
C ALA A 308 10.71 -19.39 0.33
N LEU A 309 10.71 -18.14 -0.15
CA LEU A 309 11.75 -17.57 -0.99
C LEU A 309 13.10 -17.52 -0.28
N PHE A 310 13.16 -16.95 0.92
CA PHE A 310 14.39 -16.86 1.70
C PHE A 310 14.92 -18.23 2.12
N ARG A 311 14.03 -19.20 2.41
CA ARG A 311 14.45 -20.58 2.61
C ARG A 311 15.08 -21.17 1.36
N SER A 312 14.51 -20.94 0.18
CA SER A 312 15.07 -21.38 -1.10
C SER A 312 16.44 -20.77 -1.38
N LEU A 313 16.60 -19.46 -1.16
CA LEU A 313 17.88 -18.77 -1.32
C LEU A 313 18.96 -19.30 -0.36
N LYS A 314 18.61 -19.60 0.90
CA LYS A 314 19.55 -20.14 1.89
C LYS A 314 19.94 -21.61 1.62
N THR A 315 19.00 -22.42 1.14
CA THR A 315 19.17 -23.89 1.02
C THR A 315 19.47 -24.35 -0.40
N GLY A 316 19.34 -23.49 -1.40
CA GLY A 316 19.38 -23.84 -2.83
C GLY A 316 18.18 -24.69 -3.29
N THR A 317 17.13 -24.80 -2.48
CA THR A 317 15.90 -25.51 -2.88
C THR A 317 15.11 -24.71 -3.91
N ARG A 318 14.12 -25.33 -4.57
CA ARG A 318 13.34 -24.66 -5.63
C ARG A 318 12.56 -23.46 -5.06
N PRO A 319 12.62 -22.29 -5.71
CA PRO A 319 11.90 -21.10 -5.25
C PRO A 319 10.39 -21.24 -5.40
N PRO A 320 9.60 -20.46 -4.63
CA PRO A 320 8.16 -20.39 -4.82
C PRO A 320 7.82 -19.85 -6.21
N LYS A 321 6.78 -20.40 -6.84
CA LYS A 321 6.33 -19.98 -8.18
C LYS A 321 5.48 -18.71 -8.15
N HIS A 322 4.84 -18.44 -7.03
CA HIS A 322 3.91 -17.35 -6.82
C HIS A 322 3.81 -17.06 -5.31
N GLY A 323 3.56 -15.81 -4.97
CA GLY A 323 3.17 -15.38 -3.64
C GLY A 323 1.67 -15.20 -3.54
N ILE A 324 1.25 -14.04 -3.03
CA ILE A 324 -0.15 -13.71 -2.80
C ILE A 324 -0.98 -13.61 -4.07
N ILE A 325 -0.33 -13.32 -5.20
CA ILE A 325 -0.95 -13.34 -6.53
C ILE A 325 -1.60 -14.69 -6.88
N PHE A 326 -1.29 -15.76 -6.14
CA PHE A 326 -1.97 -17.05 -6.25
C PHE A 326 -3.48 -16.97 -6.05
N GLN A 327 -3.97 -15.98 -5.31
CA GLN A 327 -5.40 -15.73 -5.10
C GLN A 327 -6.13 -15.24 -6.36
N HIS A 328 -5.39 -14.83 -7.39
CA HIS A 328 -5.98 -14.41 -8.66
C HIS A 328 -6.73 -15.60 -9.32
N PRO A 329 -7.99 -15.44 -9.79
CA PRO A 329 -8.80 -16.53 -10.35
C PRO A 329 -8.09 -17.31 -11.47
N LEU A 330 -7.59 -16.59 -12.49
CA LEU A 330 -6.83 -17.15 -13.61
C LEU A 330 -5.60 -18.00 -13.19
N LEU A 331 -5.05 -17.78 -11.99
CA LEU A 331 -3.89 -18.51 -11.49
C LEU A 331 -4.27 -19.66 -10.56
N HIS A 332 -5.23 -19.44 -9.66
CA HIS A 332 -5.69 -20.45 -8.71
C HIS A 332 -6.30 -21.66 -9.42
N GLU A 333 -7.15 -21.39 -10.41
CA GLU A 333 -7.89 -22.40 -11.18
C GLU A 333 -7.00 -23.14 -12.19
N ALA A 334 -5.89 -22.53 -12.61
CA ALA A 334 -4.99 -23.10 -13.60
C ALA A 334 -4.29 -24.38 -13.12
N LYS A 335 -3.96 -25.25 -14.08
CA LYS A 335 -3.24 -26.51 -13.84
C LYS A 335 -1.85 -26.25 -13.24
N LYS A 336 -1.41 -27.11 -12.32
CA LYS A 336 -0.16 -26.93 -11.51
C LYS A 336 1.10 -26.62 -12.32
N TRP A 337 1.21 -27.13 -13.55
CA TRP A 337 2.36 -26.89 -14.45
C TRP A 337 2.26 -25.59 -15.25
N GLN A 338 1.06 -25.01 -15.39
CA GLN A 338 0.82 -23.73 -16.06
C GLN A 338 0.98 -22.54 -15.10
N ARG A 339 0.67 -22.73 -13.81
CA ARG A 339 0.71 -21.69 -12.77
C ARG A 339 1.95 -20.80 -12.79
N GLY A 340 3.14 -21.38 -12.94
CA GLY A 340 4.38 -20.58 -12.94
C GLY A 340 4.56 -19.66 -14.15
N LYS A 341 3.90 -19.95 -15.29
CA LYS A 341 3.92 -19.09 -16.48
C LYS A 341 2.87 -18.00 -16.36
N ILE A 342 1.68 -18.36 -15.87
CA ILE A 342 0.58 -17.41 -15.61
C ILE A 342 0.99 -16.39 -14.54
N ALA A 343 1.61 -16.85 -13.44
CA ALA A 343 2.10 -15.96 -12.38
C ALA A 343 3.09 -14.91 -12.90
N ARG A 344 3.97 -15.26 -13.85
CA ARG A 344 4.88 -14.32 -14.50
C ARG A 344 4.15 -13.32 -15.40
N ALA A 345 3.14 -13.76 -16.14
CA ALA A 345 2.32 -12.88 -16.97
C ALA A 345 1.56 -11.87 -16.12
N VAL A 346 0.87 -12.34 -15.07
CA VAL A 346 0.15 -11.48 -14.10
C VAL A 346 1.11 -10.46 -13.47
N ALA A 347 2.25 -10.90 -12.94
CA ALA A 347 3.21 -10.00 -12.30
C ALA A 347 3.82 -8.98 -13.27
N GLY A 348 4.01 -9.36 -14.54
CA GLY A 348 4.48 -8.45 -15.60
C GLY A 348 3.48 -7.33 -15.87
N LYS A 349 2.19 -7.67 -16.07
CA LYS A 349 1.13 -6.69 -16.31
C LYS A 349 0.84 -5.83 -15.08
N LEU A 350 0.84 -6.44 -13.90
CA LEU A 350 0.74 -5.73 -12.62
C LEU A 350 1.84 -4.70 -12.43
N ALA A 351 3.10 -5.00 -12.78
CA ALA A 351 4.20 -4.05 -12.66
C ALA A 351 4.03 -2.82 -13.57
N ILE A 352 3.43 -3.00 -14.75
CA ILE A 352 3.11 -1.90 -15.67
C ILE A 352 1.96 -1.07 -15.09
N ALA A 353 0.87 -1.73 -14.71
CA ALA A 353 -0.31 -1.09 -14.12
C ALA A 353 0.06 -0.23 -12.89
N ALA A 354 0.79 -0.81 -11.94
CA ALA A 354 1.19 -0.11 -10.71
C ALA A 354 2.06 1.12 -10.97
N ARG A 355 2.91 1.12 -12.03
CA ARG A 355 3.72 2.29 -12.39
C ARG A 355 2.89 3.40 -12.99
N ILE A 356 1.93 3.06 -13.83
CA ILE A 356 1.02 4.03 -14.44
C ILE A 356 0.19 4.69 -13.36
N ASP A 357 -0.38 3.90 -12.44
CA ASP A 357 -1.15 4.42 -11.30
C ASP A 357 -0.28 5.32 -10.39
N ALA A 358 0.96 4.92 -10.08
CA ALA A 358 1.81 5.68 -9.15
C ALA A 358 2.37 7.00 -9.72
N PHE A 359 2.57 7.09 -11.03
CA PHE A 359 3.25 8.23 -11.68
C PHE A 359 2.31 9.07 -12.56
N GLY A 360 0.99 8.94 -12.40
CA GLY A 360 0.00 9.84 -13.01
C GLY A 360 -0.32 9.54 -14.47
N GLY A 361 -0.28 8.27 -14.88
CA GLY A 361 -0.61 7.86 -16.24
C GLY A 361 -2.11 7.66 -16.50
N ARG A 362 -2.48 7.62 -17.78
CA ARG A 362 -3.85 7.37 -18.24
C ARG A 362 -4.33 5.96 -17.88
N TYR A 363 -5.65 5.77 -17.81
CA TYR A 363 -6.24 4.44 -17.69
C TYR A 363 -5.98 3.62 -18.97
N ILE A 364 -5.36 2.45 -18.80
CA ILE A 364 -5.13 1.41 -19.83
C ILE A 364 -5.47 0.00 -19.29
N GLY A 365 -6.30 -0.08 -18.24
CA GLY A 365 -6.60 -1.33 -17.53
C GLY A 365 -7.18 -2.41 -18.45
N ASP A 366 -8.10 -2.02 -19.34
CA ASP A 366 -8.76 -2.94 -20.29
C ASP A 366 -7.78 -3.55 -21.29
N GLU A 367 -6.88 -2.72 -21.84
CA GLU A 367 -5.82 -3.19 -22.76
C GLU A 367 -4.89 -4.19 -22.06
N LEU A 368 -4.46 -3.86 -20.84
CA LEU A 368 -3.57 -4.73 -20.07
C LEU A 368 -4.26 -6.05 -19.68
N LYS A 369 -5.56 -6.02 -19.38
CA LYS A 369 -6.37 -7.20 -19.05
C LYS A 369 -6.56 -8.09 -20.27
N ALA A 370 -6.93 -7.53 -21.42
CA ALA A 370 -7.08 -8.29 -22.66
C ALA A 370 -5.77 -8.98 -23.08
N ASP A 371 -4.63 -8.27 -22.97
CA ASP A 371 -3.32 -8.85 -23.21
C ASP A 371 -2.99 -10.00 -22.24
N LEU A 372 -3.37 -9.86 -20.96
CA LEU A 372 -3.17 -10.90 -19.95
C LEU A 372 -3.99 -12.15 -20.28
N GLU A 373 -5.28 -11.98 -20.59
CA GLU A 373 -6.19 -13.07 -20.94
C GLU A 373 -5.70 -13.82 -22.17
N LYS A 374 -5.33 -13.11 -23.24
CA LYS A 374 -4.73 -13.69 -24.44
C LYS A 374 -3.48 -14.50 -24.11
N ARG A 375 -2.61 -13.98 -23.24
CA ARG A 375 -1.39 -14.69 -22.83
C ARG A 375 -1.70 -15.93 -22.00
N VAL A 376 -2.73 -15.91 -21.17
CA VAL A 376 -3.16 -17.07 -20.37
C VAL A 376 -3.73 -18.15 -21.28
N GLU A 377 -4.53 -17.78 -22.28
CA GLU A 377 -5.09 -18.70 -23.27
C GLU A 377 -4.01 -19.37 -24.14
N GLU A 378 -3.00 -18.60 -24.57
CA GLU A 378 -1.81 -19.15 -25.24
C GLU A 378 -1.09 -20.18 -24.37
N ILE A 379 -0.97 -19.93 -23.06
CA ILE A 379 -0.34 -20.85 -22.11
C ILE A 379 -1.19 -22.11 -21.93
N ALA A 380 -2.52 -21.95 -21.85
CA ALA A 380 -3.46 -23.06 -21.71
C ALA A 380 -3.36 -24.00 -22.92
N SER A 381 -3.32 -23.43 -24.13
CA SER A 381 -3.23 -24.16 -25.40
C SER A 381 -1.86 -24.83 -25.59
N LYS A 382 -0.76 -24.08 -25.45
CA LYS A 382 0.60 -24.61 -25.68
C LYS A 382 1.07 -25.62 -24.63
N TYR A 383 0.49 -25.58 -23.43
CA TYR A 383 0.87 -26.47 -22.32
C TYR A 383 -0.34 -27.22 -21.78
N ALA A 384 -1.18 -27.73 -22.68
CA ALA A 384 -2.35 -28.53 -22.31
C ALA A 384 -1.95 -29.78 -21.51
N GLU A 385 -0.85 -30.41 -21.90
CA GLU A 385 -0.30 -31.61 -21.28
C GLU A 385 0.73 -31.30 -20.17
N PRO A 386 0.83 -32.15 -19.14
CA PRO A 386 1.85 -32.02 -18.12
C PRO A 386 3.25 -32.25 -18.72
N PRO A 387 4.27 -31.50 -18.28
CA PRO A 387 5.64 -31.75 -18.72
C PRO A 387 6.06 -33.17 -18.33
N LYS A 388 6.68 -33.90 -19.26
CA LYS A 388 7.24 -35.22 -19.01
C LYS A 388 8.16 -35.15 -17.79
N VAL A 389 7.85 -35.93 -16.75
CA VAL A 389 8.64 -35.96 -15.52
C VAL A 389 10.01 -36.52 -15.88
N SER A 390 11.05 -35.69 -15.82
CA SER A 390 12.42 -36.19 -15.93
C SER A 390 12.67 -37.14 -14.75
N GLU A 391 12.97 -38.40 -15.02
CA GLU A 391 13.39 -39.36 -13.99
C GLU A 391 14.52 -38.72 -13.17
N LYS A 392 14.31 -38.61 -11.86
CA LYS A 392 15.35 -38.09 -10.97
C LYS A 392 16.52 -39.06 -11.03
N LYS A 393 17.65 -38.65 -11.62
CA LYS A 393 18.90 -39.39 -11.48
C LYS A 393 19.13 -39.68 -9.99
N PRO A 394 19.40 -40.94 -9.60
CA PRO A 394 19.59 -41.30 -8.20
C PRO A 394 20.66 -40.40 -7.58
N ARG A 395 20.36 -39.91 -6.38
CA ARG A 395 21.23 -39.02 -5.62
C ARG A 395 22.52 -39.79 -5.36
N ILE A 396 23.62 -39.41 -6.01
CA ILE A 396 24.95 -39.98 -5.73
C ILE A 396 25.22 -39.71 -4.25
N GLU A 397 25.19 -40.75 -3.43
CA GLU A 397 25.61 -40.65 -2.04
C GLU A 397 27.04 -40.13 -2.01
N LYS A 398 27.23 -38.93 -1.46
CA LYS A 398 28.58 -38.44 -1.15
C LYS A 398 29.18 -39.43 -0.16
N LYS A 399 30.10 -40.28 -0.64
CA LYS A 399 30.93 -41.17 0.20
C LYS A 399 31.45 -40.34 1.36
N LYS A 400 31.00 -40.64 2.58
CA LYS A 400 31.56 -40.10 3.81
C LYS A 400 33.05 -40.46 3.80
N TRP A 401 33.92 -39.47 3.59
CA TRP A 401 35.34 -39.64 3.86
C TRP A 401 35.47 -39.96 5.36
N ARG A 402 35.71 -41.24 5.66
CA ARG A 402 36.14 -41.67 6.99
C ARG A 402 37.45 -40.94 7.27
N LYS A 403 37.43 -39.92 8.13
CA LYS A 403 38.65 -39.40 8.74
C LYS A 403 39.31 -40.56 9.47
N HIS A 404 40.39 -41.09 8.91
CA HIS A 404 41.32 -41.90 9.67
C HIS A 404 41.86 -41.01 10.80
N LYS A 405 41.47 -41.35 12.04
CA LYS A 405 42.24 -40.95 13.21
C LYS A 405 43.61 -41.62 13.07
N HIS A 406 44.62 -40.87 12.68
CA HIS A 406 45.99 -41.23 13.03
C HIS A 406 46.26 -40.67 14.41
N GLY A 407 46.42 -41.58 15.36
CA GLY A 407 47.05 -41.26 16.63
C GLY A 407 48.53 -41.00 16.41
N ARG A 408 49.04 -40.01 17.13
CA ARG A 408 50.18 -40.15 18.04
C ARG A 408 50.03 -39.09 19.12
#